data_AF-A0A6M0LDZ2-F1
#
_entry.id   AF-A0A6M0LDZ2-F1
#
_cell.length_a   1.000
_cell.length_b   1.000
_cell.length_c   1.000
_cell.angle_alpha   90.00
_cell.angle_beta   90.00
_cell.angle_gamma   90.00
#
_symmetry.space_group_name_H-M   'P 1'
#
loop_
_entity.id
_entity.type
_entity.pdbx_description
1 polymer ?
#
loop_
_entity_poly.entity_id
_entity_poly.type
_entity_poly.pdbx_seq_one_letter_code
_entity_poly.pdbx_strand_id
1 'polypeptide(L)'
;MSLLLLSLAIIIGMIYGMLLGKELLKGYSLNYSYITKLSSLFLIPVLMESFFIVLLYRGVVTIFSLVVVVSAIILGVMLLSFIFGGLTRRFGQNWLTIIYYIGIVFTFMTAAFMSVEMSMSYIIDQFMASHAVIASCIAICSAPFAGIAWLISRVERHEPNNFAHVKSGKVQHYRHHGLSDSDIDFFRSQMAEAKVRIENSEKNMQAVAKLRIIETRHNTIDVAKQFFKDIVAEPARLPQAGIFMNKLLPSLEDLTAKYVEISNHVAKNKQTYLILDKSASTIEKICESITEQYLQFHQSVYNDLDDEIKLANKNLYKASETLKEENVDSLVEDPFAFDDFE
;
A
#
# COMPACT_ATOMS: atom_id res chain seq x y z
N MET A 1 46.11 0.83 26.32
CA MET A 1 44.88 1.57 25.97
C MET A 1 44.56 1.49 24.47
N SER A 2 45.56 1.64 23.58
CA SER A 2 45.41 1.57 22.11
C SER A 2 44.92 0.20 21.58
N LEU A 3 45.46 -0.91 22.09
CA LEU A 3 45.02 -2.28 21.71
C LEU A 3 43.58 -2.59 22.13
N LEU A 4 43.13 -2.04 23.26
CA LEU A 4 41.76 -2.24 23.75
C LEU A 4 40.73 -1.52 22.89
N LEU A 5 41.03 -0.28 22.48
CA LEU A 5 40.16 0.50 21.57
C LEU A 5 40.11 -0.11 20.16
N LEU A 6 41.25 -0.56 19.64
CA LEU A 6 41.31 -1.27 18.36
C LEU A 6 40.54 -2.61 18.40
N SER A 7 40.61 -3.32 19.53
CA SER A 7 39.85 -4.56 19.71
C SER A 7 38.34 -4.30 19.81
N LEU A 8 37.91 -3.22 20.48
CA LEU A 8 36.51 -2.84 20.60
C LEU A 8 35.91 -2.45 19.24
N ALA A 9 36.66 -1.68 18.45
CA ALA A 9 36.37 -1.30 17.07
C ALA A 9 36.13 -2.51 16.16
N ILE A 10 37.08 -3.45 16.17
CA ILE A 10 37.01 -4.69 15.41
C ILE A 10 35.82 -5.55 15.86
N ILE A 11 35.52 -5.59 17.16
CA ILE A 11 34.37 -6.30 17.72
C ILE A 11 33.06 -5.66 17.27
N ILE A 12 32.94 -4.33 17.29
CA ILE A 12 31.74 -3.60 16.84
C ILE A 12 31.53 -3.82 15.33
N GLY A 13 32.59 -3.72 14.53
CA GLY A 13 32.55 -4.00 13.10
C GLY A 13 32.18 -5.45 12.78
N MET A 14 32.71 -6.42 13.54
CA MET A 14 32.34 -7.84 13.41
C MET A 14 30.90 -8.11 13.83
N ILE A 15 30.41 -7.49 14.90
CA ILE A 15 29.01 -7.60 15.35
C ILE A 15 28.08 -6.99 14.29
N TYR A 16 28.41 -5.83 13.75
CA TYR A 16 27.65 -5.19 12.68
C TYR A 16 27.65 -6.04 11.40
N GLY A 17 28.81 -6.55 10.99
CA GLY A 17 28.95 -7.44 9.84
C GLY A 17 28.21 -8.77 10.01
N MET A 18 28.23 -9.38 11.20
CA MET A 18 27.44 -10.58 11.51
C MET A 18 25.94 -10.29 11.49
N LEU A 19 25.49 -9.15 12.02
CA LEU A 19 24.08 -8.76 12.02
C LEU A 19 23.58 -8.49 10.59
N LEU A 20 24.37 -7.79 9.78
CA LEU A 20 24.08 -7.53 8.37
C LEU A 20 24.09 -8.83 7.55
N GLY A 21 25.10 -9.68 7.78
CA GLY A 21 25.26 -10.98 7.10
C GLY A 21 24.18 -11.99 7.46
N LYS A 22 23.73 -12.03 8.72
CA LYS A 22 22.64 -12.91 9.18
C LYS A 22 21.30 -12.53 8.54
N GLU A 23 21.09 -11.25 8.26
CA GLU A 23 19.90 -10.78 7.57
C GLU A 23 19.98 -11.02 6.06
N LEU A 24 21.18 -10.88 5.45
CA LEU A 24 21.44 -11.20 4.05
C LEU A 24 21.33 -12.71 3.74
N LEU A 25 21.80 -13.58 4.65
CA LEU A 25 21.81 -15.04 4.48
C LEU A 25 20.44 -15.70 4.75
N LYS A 26 19.49 -15.00 5.36
CA LYS A 26 18.22 -15.61 5.80
C LYS A 26 17.19 -15.86 4.70
N GLY A 27 17.41 -15.42 3.46
CA GLY A 27 16.53 -15.72 2.31
C GLY A 27 15.07 -15.24 2.42
N TYR A 28 14.67 -14.69 3.57
CA TYR A 28 13.40 -14.04 3.82
C TYR A 28 13.54 -12.56 3.51
N SER A 29 12.50 -11.97 2.91
CA SER A 29 12.40 -10.57 2.47
C SER A 29 13.16 -9.62 3.40
N LEU A 30 14.38 -9.23 3.01
CA LEU A 30 15.22 -8.29 3.74
C LEU A 30 14.40 -7.03 4.01
N ASN A 31 14.07 -6.81 5.29
CA ASN A 31 13.25 -5.67 5.67
C ASN A 31 14.13 -4.41 5.61
N TYR A 32 14.18 -3.80 4.42
CA TYR A 32 14.94 -2.58 4.10
C TYR A 32 14.77 -1.47 5.14
N SER A 33 13.57 -1.35 5.74
CA SER A 33 13.27 -0.39 6.81
C SER A 33 14.07 -0.64 8.09
N TYR A 34 14.37 -1.91 8.41
CA TYR A 34 15.18 -2.28 9.56
C TYR A 34 16.67 -1.96 9.32
N ILE A 35 17.19 -2.29 8.14
CA ILE A 35 18.60 -2.06 7.76
C ILE A 35 18.94 -0.57 7.74
N THR A 36 18.05 0.26 7.20
CA THR A 36 18.23 1.73 7.15
C THR A 36 18.14 2.40 8.53
N LYS A 37 17.30 1.89 9.44
CA LYS A 37 17.25 2.35 10.83
C LYS A 37 18.49 1.95 11.62
N LEU A 38 18.95 0.71 11.45
CA LEU A 38 20.12 0.20 12.16
C LEU A 38 21.40 0.94 11.72
N SER A 39 21.63 1.04 10.41
CA SER A 39 22.81 1.73 9.84
C SER A 39 22.88 3.23 10.16
N SER A 40 21.75 3.95 10.17
CA SER A 40 21.73 5.38 10.52
C SER A 40 22.05 5.64 12.00
N LEU A 41 21.71 4.71 12.90
CA LEU A 41 22.04 4.79 14.32
C LEU A 41 23.56 4.66 14.58
N PHE A 42 24.25 3.87 13.76
CA PHE A 42 25.69 3.60 13.90
C PHE A 42 26.60 4.48 13.01
N LEU A 43 26.02 5.34 12.16
CA LEU A 43 26.77 6.25 11.27
C LEU A 43 27.74 7.17 12.04
N ILE A 44 27.23 7.88 13.07
CA ILE A 44 28.02 8.86 13.84
C ILE A 44 29.14 8.17 14.65
N PRO A 45 28.88 7.06 15.38
CA PRO A 45 29.93 6.32 16.07
C PRO A 45 31.07 5.84 15.15
N VAL A 46 30.75 5.27 13.99
CA VAL A 46 31.77 4.76 13.05
C VAL A 46 32.54 5.90 12.39
N LEU A 47 31.90 7.05 12.11
CA LEU A 47 32.60 8.25 11.64
C LEU A 47 33.59 8.78 12.68
N MET A 48 33.21 8.83 13.96
CA MET A 48 34.12 9.26 15.02
C MET A 48 35.27 8.27 15.24
N GLU A 49 35.00 6.97 15.14
CA GLU A 49 35.98 5.91 15.30
C GLU A 49 37.01 5.91 14.17
N SER A 50 36.55 5.99 12.92
CA SER A 50 37.42 6.04 11.74
C SER A 50 38.36 7.26 11.78
N PHE A 51 37.87 8.42 12.22
CA PHE A 51 38.69 9.60 12.48
C PHE A 51 39.76 9.37 13.56
N PHE A 52 39.42 8.65 14.64
CA PHE A 52 40.34 8.38 15.75
C PHE A 52 41.44 7.38 15.38
N ILE A 53 41.13 6.39 14.54
CA ILE A 53 42.10 5.41 14.02
C ILE A 53 43.15 6.11 13.15
N VAL A 54 42.74 7.06 12.30
CA VAL A 54 43.65 7.88 11.48
C VAL A 54 44.58 8.73 12.32
N LEU A 55 44.08 9.29 13.44
CA LEU A 55 44.88 10.12 14.35
C LEU A 55 45.94 9.33 15.12
N LEU A 56 45.68 8.05 15.43
CA LEU A 56 46.51 7.25 16.32
C LEU A 56 47.54 6.36 15.62
N TYR A 57 47.33 6.00 14.35
CA TYR A 57 48.16 4.99 13.67
C TYR A 57 49.03 5.57 12.57
N ARG A 58 50.36 5.55 12.78
CA ARG A 58 51.37 6.04 11.81
C ARG A 58 52.44 5.01 11.41
N GLY A 59 52.27 3.71 11.67
CA GLY A 59 53.43 2.77 11.66
C GLY A 59 53.29 1.31 11.20
N VAL A 60 52.11 0.76 10.86
CA VAL A 60 52.00 -0.66 10.43
C VAL A 60 51.09 -0.80 9.22
N VAL A 61 51.64 -1.16 8.05
CA VAL A 61 50.99 -0.88 6.75
C VAL A 61 49.98 -1.94 6.28
N THR A 62 50.26 -3.22 6.50
CA THR A 62 49.40 -4.32 5.96
C THR A 62 48.09 -4.49 6.71
N ILE A 63 48.08 -4.27 8.03
CA ILE A 63 46.85 -4.27 8.84
C ILE A 63 46.04 -3.00 8.56
N PHE A 64 46.73 -1.88 8.27
CA PHE A 64 46.08 -0.61 8.01
C PHE A 64 45.26 -0.65 6.72
N SER A 65 45.79 -1.18 5.60
CA SER A 65 45.04 -1.25 4.33
C SER A 65 43.71 -2.01 4.45
N LEU A 66 43.70 -3.13 5.19
CA LEU A 66 42.49 -3.90 5.43
C LEU A 66 41.48 -3.12 6.29
N VAL A 67 41.95 -2.43 7.33
CA VAL A 67 41.11 -1.57 8.18
C VAL A 67 40.50 -0.42 7.37
N VAL A 68 41.27 0.20 6.47
CA VAL A 68 40.81 1.28 5.58
C VAL A 68 39.72 0.80 4.63
N VAL A 69 39.90 -0.37 4.01
CA VAL A 69 38.91 -0.93 3.07
C VAL A 69 37.62 -1.28 3.81
N VAL A 70 37.74 -1.92 4.99
CA VAL A 70 36.57 -2.28 5.80
C VAL A 70 35.85 -1.04 6.32
N SER A 71 36.58 -0.01 6.79
CA SER A 71 35.96 1.24 7.24
C SER A 71 35.26 1.98 6.10
N ALA A 72 35.85 2.00 4.91
CA ALA A 72 35.27 2.62 3.73
C ALA A 72 33.97 1.93 3.29
N ILE A 73 33.92 0.60 3.33
CA ILE A 73 32.70 -0.18 3.04
C ILE A 73 31.61 0.12 4.06
N ILE A 74 31.96 0.08 5.35
CA ILE A 74 30.98 0.33 6.42
C ILE A 74 30.42 1.75 6.30
N LEU A 75 31.28 2.75 6.14
CA LEU A 75 30.88 4.15 6.00
C LEU A 75 30.05 4.39 4.75
N GLY A 76 30.44 3.82 3.61
CA GLY A 76 29.69 3.94 2.36
C GLY A 76 28.29 3.33 2.48
N VAL A 77 28.18 2.13 3.05
CA VAL A 77 26.88 1.47 3.28
C VAL A 77 26.02 2.27 4.27
N MET A 78 26.60 2.82 5.33
CA MET A 78 25.85 3.63 6.30
C MET A 78 25.37 4.96 5.70
N LEU A 79 26.21 5.65 4.93
CA LEU A 79 25.85 6.90 4.27
C LEU A 79 24.76 6.68 3.21
N LEU A 80 24.89 5.61 2.42
CA LEU A 80 23.87 5.19 1.46
C LEU A 80 22.54 4.89 2.17
N SER A 81 22.59 4.17 3.28
CA SER A 81 21.39 3.83 4.06
C SER A 81 20.74 5.05 4.72
N PHE A 82 21.52 6.04 5.14
CA PHE A 82 21.01 7.30 5.66
C PHE A 82 20.29 8.11 4.59
N ILE A 83 20.91 8.29 3.42
CA ILE A 83 20.33 9.03 2.29
C ILE A 83 19.06 8.36 1.79
N PHE A 84 19.13 7.06 1.48
CA PHE A 84 18.00 6.32 0.95
C PHE A 84 16.91 6.08 2.00
N GLY A 85 17.27 5.93 3.28
CA GLY A 85 16.31 5.94 4.38
C GLY A 85 15.53 7.26 4.46
N GLY A 86 16.22 8.40 4.30
CA GLY A 86 15.58 9.72 4.22
C GLY A 86 14.69 9.88 2.99
N LEU A 87 15.18 9.45 1.81
CA LEU A 87 14.42 9.48 0.56
C LEU A 87 13.17 8.61 0.63
N THR A 88 13.27 7.38 1.13
CA THR A 88 12.11 6.46 1.24
C THR A 88 11.10 6.96 2.26
N ARG A 89 11.52 7.52 3.40
CA ARG A 89 10.59 8.16 4.35
C ARG A 89 9.84 9.34 3.73
N ARG A 90 10.48 10.06 2.82
CA ARG A 90 9.92 11.24 2.16
C ARG A 90 9.01 10.90 0.97
N PHE A 91 9.34 9.86 0.21
CA PHE A 91 8.68 9.57 -1.07
C PHE A 91 7.92 8.24 -1.10
N GLY A 92 8.21 7.27 -0.22
CA GLY A 92 7.46 6.02 -0.11
C GLY A 92 7.59 5.04 -1.30
N GLN A 93 8.51 5.27 -2.24
CA GLN A 93 8.57 4.51 -3.50
C GLN A 93 9.46 3.26 -3.44
N ASN A 94 8.96 2.14 -3.97
CA ASN A 94 9.61 0.83 -3.91
C ASN A 94 10.87 0.69 -4.80
N TRP A 95 10.99 1.45 -5.89
CA TRP A 95 12.16 1.39 -6.78
C TRP A 95 13.43 1.99 -6.15
N LEU A 96 13.29 2.86 -5.13
CA LEU A 96 14.41 3.39 -4.36
C LEU A 96 15.18 2.28 -3.63
N THR A 97 14.50 1.20 -3.24
CA THR A 97 15.10 0.01 -2.64
C THR A 97 16.02 -0.71 -3.62
N ILE A 98 15.64 -0.79 -4.90
CA ILE A 98 16.46 -1.43 -5.94
C ILE A 98 17.76 -0.63 -6.13
N ILE A 99 17.67 0.69 -6.18
CA ILE A 99 18.82 1.58 -6.34
C ILE A 99 19.76 1.53 -5.13
N TYR A 100 19.20 1.44 -3.93
CA TYR A 100 19.98 1.22 -2.72
C TYR A 100 20.85 -0.05 -2.81
N TYR A 101 20.30 -1.18 -3.28
CA TYR A 101 21.10 -2.40 -3.43
C TYR A 101 22.18 -2.28 -4.50
N ILE A 102 21.89 -1.59 -5.61
CA ILE A 102 22.89 -1.25 -6.63
C ILE A 102 24.03 -0.42 -6.01
N GLY A 103 23.68 0.58 -5.19
CA GLY A 103 24.65 1.43 -4.49
C GLY A 103 25.53 0.67 -3.51
N ILE A 104 25.00 -0.37 -2.82
CA ILE A 104 25.83 -1.26 -1.98
C ILE A 104 26.89 -1.95 -2.84
N VAL A 105 26.50 -2.55 -3.97
CA VAL A 105 27.43 -3.27 -4.86
C VAL A 105 28.54 -2.33 -5.36
N PHE A 106 28.19 -1.11 -5.77
CA PHE A 106 29.18 -0.11 -6.17
C PHE A 106 30.12 0.28 -5.04
N THR A 107 29.63 0.43 -3.81
CA THR A 107 30.46 0.74 -2.64
C THR A 107 31.52 -0.34 -2.41
N PHE A 108 31.14 -1.61 -2.50
CA PHE A 108 32.08 -2.73 -2.40
C PHE A 108 33.09 -2.73 -3.55
N MET A 109 32.64 -2.46 -4.78
CA MET A 109 33.51 -2.45 -5.96
C MET A 109 34.54 -1.32 -5.89
N THR A 110 34.15 -0.11 -5.48
CA THR A 110 35.05 1.04 -5.32
C THR A 110 36.04 0.82 -4.18
N ALA A 111 35.60 0.26 -3.05
CA ALA A 111 36.49 -0.07 -1.94
C ALA A 111 37.52 -1.15 -2.32
N ALA A 112 37.10 -2.16 -3.10
CA ALA A 112 38.01 -3.18 -3.64
C ALA A 112 39.02 -2.58 -4.63
N PHE A 113 38.59 -1.69 -5.52
CA PHE A 113 39.48 -1.01 -6.47
C PHE A 113 40.54 -0.15 -5.75
N MET A 114 40.12 0.65 -4.77
CA MET A 114 41.01 1.49 -3.96
C MET A 114 42.04 0.68 -3.17
N SER A 115 41.73 -0.58 -2.82
CA SER A 115 42.66 -1.48 -2.13
C SER A 115 43.85 -1.91 -2.99
N VAL A 116 43.70 -1.91 -4.31
CA VAL A 116 44.73 -2.38 -5.26
C VAL A 116 45.77 -1.30 -5.57
N GLU A 117 45.39 -0.01 -5.49
CA GLU A 117 46.26 1.12 -5.85
C GLU A 117 47.00 1.76 -4.64
N MET A 118 46.87 1.18 -3.45
CA MET A 118 47.40 1.81 -2.23
C MET A 118 48.94 1.72 -2.16
N SER A 119 49.61 2.88 -2.15
CA SER A 119 51.08 2.99 -2.13
C SER A 119 51.60 3.39 -0.76
N MET A 120 52.76 2.86 -0.36
CA MET A 120 53.31 2.90 0.99
C MET A 120 53.57 4.31 1.57
N SER A 121 53.74 5.35 0.73
CA SER A 121 54.29 6.64 1.16
C SER A 121 53.25 7.71 1.52
N TYR A 122 51.96 7.53 1.18
CA TYR A 122 50.93 8.57 1.32
C TYR A 122 49.64 8.03 1.92
N ILE A 123 49.76 7.19 2.95
CA ILE A 123 48.65 6.43 3.54
C ILE A 123 47.51 7.33 4.06
N ILE A 124 47.83 8.46 4.71
CA ILE A 124 46.82 9.39 5.24
C ILE A 124 46.11 10.13 4.09
N ASP A 125 46.86 10.58 3.08
CA ASP A 125 46.29 11.28 1.93
C ASP A 125 45.42 10.34 1.08
N GLN A 126 45.84 9.08 0.91
CA GLN A 126 45.05 8.05 0.22
C GLN A 126 43.81 7.62 1.02
N PHE A 127 43.86 7.62 2.37
CA PHE A 127 42.69 7.39 3.21
C PHE A 127 41.64 8.50 3.02
N MET A 128 42.06 9.76 3.13
CA MET A 128 41.16 10.90 2.95
C MET A 128 40.62 10.96 1.53
N ALA A 129 41.46 10.67 0.52
CA ALA A 129 41.05 10.62 -0.88
C ALA A 129 40.03 9.50 -1.15
N SER A 130 40.24 8.28 -0.64
CA SER A 130 39.31 7.17 -0.85
C SER A 130 37.92 7.42 -0.24
N HIS A 131 37.87 7.96 0.97
CA HIS A 131 36.61 8.31 1.63
C HIS A 131 35.91 9.49 0.94
N ALA A 132 36.66 10.50 0.52
CA ALA A 132 36.12 11.63 -0.24
C ALA A 132 35.56 11.19 -1.60
N VAL A 133 36.23 10.27 -2.30
CA VAL A 133 35.77 9.73 -3.59
C VAL A 133 34.49 8.91 -3.40
N ILE A 134 34.44 8.01 -2.41
CA ILE A 134 33.24 7.21 -2.14
C ILE A 134 32.05 8.10 -1.77
N ALA A 135 32.25 9.09 -0.88
CA ALA A 135 31.20 10.04 -0.50
C ALA A 135 30.71 10.86 -1.70
N SER A 136 31.63 11.33 -2.55
CA SER A 136 31.31 12.09 -3.76
C SER A 136 30.55 11.25 -4.77
N CYS A 137 30.97 10.01 -5.02
CA CYS A 137 30.26 9.07 -5.89
C CYS A 137 28.84 8.79 -5.39
N ILE A 138 28.66 8.56 -4.09
CA ILE A 138 27.33 8.32 -3.51
C ILE A 138 26.46 9.59 -3.64
N ALA A 139 27.00 10.77 -3.36
CA ALA A 139 26.27 12.04 -3.48
C ALA A 139 25.85 12.34 -4.93
N ILE A 140 26.79 12.19 -5.89
CA ILE A 140 26.55 12.43 -7.31
C ILE A 140 25.53 11.43 -7.87
N CYS A 141 25.64 10.15 -7.52
CA CYS A 141 24.72 9.12 -7.99
C CYS A 141 23.33 9.24 -7.36
N SER A 142 23.22 9.69 -6.10
CA SER A 142 21.92 9.81 -5.42
C SER A 142 21.15 11.09 -5.78
N ALA A 143 21.85 12.18 -6.16
CA ALA A 143 21.24 13.45 -6.55
C ALA A 143 20.20 13.36 -7.71
N PRO A 144 20.48 12.69 -8.85
CA PRO A 144 19.50 12.55 -9.93
C PRO A 144 18.29 11.72 -9.49
N PHE A 145 18.48 10.69 -8.66
CA PHE A 145 17.36 9.89 -8.15
C PHE A 145 16.51 10.65 -7.13
N ALA A 146 17.12 11.51 -6.31
CA ALA A 146 16.39 12.44 -5.46
C ALA A 146 15.59 13.46 -6.30
N GLY A 147 16.19 13.96 -7.39
CA GLY A 147 15.52 14.84 -8.35
C GLY A 147 14.33 14.15 -9.04
N ILE A 148 14.50 12.92 -9.51
CA ILE A 148 13.45 12.10 -10.12
C ILE A 148 12.36 11.78 -9.10
N ALA A 149 12.70 11.33 -7.89
CA ALA A 149 11.73 11.07 -6.82
C ALA A 149 10.94 12.34 -6.47
N TRP A 150 11.60 13.50 -6.41
CA TRP A 150 10.94 14.78 -6.21
C TRP A 150 10.03 15.16 -7.38
N LEU A 151 10.43 14.89 -8.63
CA LEU A 151 9.66 15.21 -9.84
C LEU A 151 8.44 14.28 -9.97
N ILE A 152 8.61 12.99 -9.70
CA ILE A 152 7.50 12.03 -9.61
C ILE A 152 6.57 12.47 -8.48
N SER A 153 7.08 12.82 -7.30
CA SER A 153 6.24 13.33 -6.20
C SER A 153 5.51 14.64 -6.52
N ARG A 154 5.94 15.40 -7.53
CA ARG A 154 5.23 16.58 -8.06
C ARG A 154 4.13 16.19 -9.02
N VAL A 155 4.34 15.17 -9.84
CA VAL A 155 3.32 14.59 -10.74
C VAL A 155 2.27 13.81 -9.94
N GLU A 156 2.68 13.16 -8.85
CA GLU A 156 1.84 12.45 -7.89
C GLU A 156 1.19 13.38 -6.84
N ARG A 157 1.37 14.71 -6.92
CA ARG A 157 0.53 15.64 -6.16
C ARG A 157 -0.87 15.67 -6.78
N HIS A 158 -1.67 14.65 -6.48
CA HIS A 158 -2.96 15.01 -5.94
C HIS A 158 -2.67 15.70 -4.61
N GLU A 159 -3.09 16.97 -4.49
CA GLU A 159 -2.98 17.71 -3.26
C GLU A 159 -3.39 16.79 -2.10
N PRO A 160 -2.61 16.71 -1.01
CA PRO A 160 -3.20 16.30 0.24
C PRO A 160 -4.20 17.40 0.52
N ASN A 161 -5.45 17.16 0.15
CA ASN A 161 -6.57 17.98 0.57
C ASN A 161 -6.34 18.17 2.05
N ASN A 162 -6.02 19.40 2.45
CA ASN A 162 -5.79 19.76 3.82
C ASN A 162 -6.94 19.12 4.58
N PHE A 163 -6.66 18.07 5.35
CA PHE A 163 -7.61 17.57 6.31
C PHE A 163 -7.64 18.67 7.37
N ALA A 164 -8.42 19.70 7.06
CA ALA A 164 -9.06 20.53 8.03
C ALA A 164 -9.49 19.56 9.13
N HIS A 165 -9.00 19.85 10.31
CA HIS A 165 -9.28 19.15 11.53
C HIS A 165 -10.79 18.93 11.64
N VAL A 166 -11.31 17.75 11.26
CA VAL A 166 -12.74 17.49 11.26
C VAL A 166 -13.06 16.25 12.09
N LYS A 167 -13.57 16.59 13.28
CA LYS A 167 -14.37 15.85 14.27
C LYS A 167 -13.89 14.44 14.62
N SER A 168 -13.30 14.37 15.82
CA SER A 168 -13.04 13.19 16.67
C SER A 168 -14.04 12.02 16.53
N GLY A 169 -15.31 12.27 16.21
CA GLY A 169 -16.35 11.26 16.08
C GLY A 169 -16.13 10.18 15.00
N LYS A 170 -15.57 10.50 13.82
CA LYS A 170 -15.36 9.48 12.76
C LYS A 170 -14.20 8.53 13.06
N VAL A 171 -13.14 9.03 13.72
CA VAL A 171 -12.03 8.18 14.17
C VAL A 171 -12.52 7.21 15.24
N GLN A 172 -13.37 7.68 16.16
CA GLN A 172 -13.97 6.84 17.19
C GLN A 172 -14.87 5.74 16.59
N HIS A 173 -15.65 6.04 15.53
CA HIS A 173 -16.42 5.06 14.77
C HIS A 173 -15.53 3.91 14.26
N TYR A 174 -14.43 4.24 13.57
CA TYR A 174 -13.54 3.23 13.02
C TYR A 174 -12.83 2.40 14.08
N ARG A 175 -12.43 3.03 15.20
CA ARG A 175 -11.88 2.30 16.36
C ARG A 175 -12.88 1.34 16.98
N HIS A 176 -14.16 1.74 17.06
CA HIS A 176 -15.23 0.87 17.57
C HIS A 176 -15.45 -0.35 16.67
N HIS A 177 -15.19 -0.22 15.37
CA HIS A 177 -15.17 -1.33 14.41
C HIS A 177 -13.86 -2.14 14.41
N GLY A 178 -12.95 -1.91 15.37
CA GLY A 178 -11.76 -2.74 15.59
C GLY A 178 -10.53 -2.37 14.76
N LEU A 179 -10.52 -1.23 14.08
CA LEU A 179 -9.34 -0.79 13.31
C LEU A 179 -8.29 -0.15 14.24
N SER A 180 -7.01 -0.48 13.99
CA SER A 180 -5.88 0.24 14.60
C SER A 180 -5.71 1.62 13.97
N ASP A 181 -4.99 2.54 14.63
CA ASP A 181 -4.78 3.89 14.09
C ASP A 181 -4.10 3.89 12.71
N SER A 182 -3.15 2.98 12.48
CA SER A 182 -2.54 2.79 11.17
C SER A 182 -3.52 2.26 10.11
N ASP A 183 -4.42 1.35 10.50
CA ASP A 183 -5.44 0.82 9.60
C ASP A 183 -6.49 1.89 9.28
N ILE A 184 -6.79 2.79 10.22
CA ILE A 184 -7.68 3.93 10.01
C ILE A 184 -7.09 4.88 8.96
N ASP A 185 -5.81 5.21 9.06
CA ASP A 185 -5.16 6.08 8.08
C ASP A 185 -5.15 5.46 6.69
N PHE A 186 -4.82 4.17 6.59
CA PHE A 186 -4.88 3.42 5.34
C PHE A 186 -6.32 3.33 4.78
N PHE A 187 -7.30 3.01 5.63
CA PHE A 187 -8.70 2.95 5.22
C PHE A 187 -9.17 4.30 4.67
N ARG A 188 -8.83 5.40 5.35
CA ARG A 188 -9.20 6.75 4.93
C ARG A 188 -8.55 7.15 3.62
N SER A 189 -7.29 6.77 3.38
CA SER A 189 -6.64 7.05 2.09
C SER A 189 -7.33 6.30 0.96
N GLN A 190 -7.64 5.00 1.16
CA GLN A 190 -8.36 4.19 0.18
C GLN A 190 -9.75 4.76 -0.13
N MET A 191 -10.48 5.23 0.89
CA MET A 191 -11.81 5.83 0.70
C MET A 191 -11.72 7.20 0.01
N ALA A 192 -10.72 8.01 0.34
CA ALA A 192 -10.52 9.30 -0.32
C ALA A 192 -10.24 9.11 -1.82
N GLU A 193 -9.39 8.14 -2.16
CA GLU A 193 -9.11 7.78 -3.55
C GLU A 193 -10.38 7.30 -4.25
N ALA A 194 -11.07 6.29 -3.70
CA ALA A 194 -12.29 5.76 -4.31
C ALA A 194 -13.36 6.84 -4.56
N LYS A 195 -13.51 7.80 -3.64
CA LYS A 195 -14.42 8.93 -3.82
C LYS A 195 -14.08 9.73 -5.08
N VAL A 196 -12.81 10.08 -5.27
CA VAL A 196 -12.34 10.81 -6.46
C VAL A 196 -12.59 9.99 -7.72
N ARG A 197 -12.30 8.69 -7.71
CA ARG A 197 -12.53 7.80 -8.86
C ARG A 197 -14.01 7.72 -9.25
N ILE A 198 -14.92 7.66 -8.27
CA ILE A 198 -16.37 7.67 -8.50
C ILE A 198 -16.80 9.01 -9.13
N GLU A 199 -16.34 10.15 -8.59
CA GLU A 199 -16.67 11.47 -9.11
C GLU A 199 -16.15 11.68 -10.54
N ASN A 200 -14.94 11.19 -10.85
CA ASN A 200 -14.38 11.25 -12.20
C ASN A 200 -15.12 10.32 -13.17
N SER A 201 -15.44 9.10 -12.74
CA SER A 201 -16.25 8.16 -13.53
C SER A 201 -17.63 8.74 -13.84
N GLU A 202 -18.27 9.41 -12.88
CA GLU A 202 -19.54 10.10 -13.09
C GLU A 202 -19.43 11.17 -14.18
N LYS A 203 -18.42 12.04 -14.10
CA LYS A 203 -18.17 13.06 -15.13
C LYS A 203 -17.94 12.43 -16.50
N ASN A 204 -17.10 11.40 -16.58
CA ASN A 204 -16.76 10.74 -17.85
C ASN A 204 -17.98 10.05 -18.46
N MET A 205 -18.79 9.36 -17.64
CA MET A 205 -19.99 8.66 -18.09
C MET A 205 -21.02 9.63 -18.67
N GLN A 206 -21.10 10.86 -18.16
CA GLN A 206 -22.02 11.89 -18.67
C GLN A 206 -21.47 12.67 -19.89
N ALA A 207 -20.17 12.54 -20.21
CA ALA A 207 -19.51 13.38 -21.22
C ALA A 207 -19.92 13.05 -22.67
N VAL A 208 -20.30 11.81 -22.97
CA VAL A 208 -20.65 11.37 -24.33
C VAL A 208 -21.89 10.48 -24.34
N ALA A 209 -22.70 10.59 -25.39
CA ALA A 209 -24.03 9.96 -25.45
C ALA A 209 -24.01 8.43 -25.23
N LYS A 210 -23.02 7.72 -25.79
CA LYS A 210 -22.90 6.26 -25.63
C LYS A 210 -22.64 5.85 -24.18
N LEU A 211 -21.77 6.56 -23.46
CA LEU A 211 -21.49 6.27 -22.05
C LEU A 211 -22.67 6.63 -21.16
N ARG A 212 -23.38 7.72 -21.47
CA ARG A 212 -24.59 8.11 -20.74
C ARG A 212 -25.69 7.04 -20.85
N ILE A 213 -25.88 6.46 -22.03
CA ILE A 213 -26.83 5.36 -22.21
C ILE A 213 -26.44 4.13 -21.37
N ILE A 214 -25.14 3.82 -21.31
CA ILE A 214 -24.64 2.72 -20.45
C ILE A 214 -24.94 3.04 -18.99
N GLU A 215 -24.58 4.23 -18.52
CA GLU A 215 -24.83 4.66 -17.15
C GLU A 215 -26.31 4.58 -16.79
N THR A 216 -27.20 5.08 -17.64
CA THR A 216 -28.65 5.07 -17.40
C THR A 216 -29.21 3.64 -17.34
N ARG A 217 -28.67 2.70 -18.12
CA ARG A 217 -29.13 1.31 -18.13
C ARG A 217 -28.68 0.53 -16.89
N HIS A 218 -27.47 0.78 -16.40
CA HIS A 218 -26.88 0.00 -15.30
C HIS A 218 -26.95 0.69 -13.93
N ASN A 219 -27.22 2.00 -13.90
CA ASN A 219 -27.22 2.84 -12.70
C ASN A 219 -25.92 2.74 -11.87
N THR A 220 -24.79 2.51 -12.55
CA THR A 220 -23.52 2.12 -11.91
C THR A 220 -22.98 3.17 -10.95
N ILE A 221 -23.16 4.45 -11.25
CA ILE A 221 -22.63 5.54 -10.41
C ILE A 221 -23.34 5.58 -9.07
N ASP A 222 -24.68 5.43 -9.05
CA ASP A 222 -25.43 5.39 -7.80
C ASP A 222 -25.13 4.13 -7.00
N VAL A 223 -25.00 2.97 -7.66
CA VAL A 223 -24.57 1.72 -7.01
C VAL A 223 -23.18 1.88 -6.39
N ALA A 224 -22.21 2.47 -7.12
CA ALA A 224 -20.87 2.70 -6.60
C ALA A 224 -20.86 3.69 -5.43
N LYS A 225 -21.68 4.76 -5.48
CA LYS A 225 -21.85 5.71 -4.37
C LYS A 225 -22.47 5.04 -3.14
N GLN A 226 -23.43 4.14 -3.32
CA GLN A 226 -24.04 3.42 -2.21
C GLN A 226 -23.06 2.41 -1.62
N PHE A 227 -22.41 1.60 -2.47
CA PHE A 227 -21.39 0.65 -2.04
C PHE A 227 -20.26 1.34 -1.24
N PHE A 228 -19.82 2.52 -1.69
CA PHE A 228 -18.87 3.35 -0.94
C PHE A 228 -19.37 3.70 0.46
N LYS A 229 -20.64 4.11 0.61
CA LYS A 229 -21.22 4.45 1.92
C LYS A 229 -21.27 3.23 2.83
N ASP A 230 -21.62 2.07 2.30
CA ASP A 230 -21.73 0.84 3.08
C ASP A 230 -20.36 0.35 3.56
N ILE A 231 -19.32 0.47 2.73
CA ILE A 231 -17.93 0.21 3.14
C ILE A 231 -17.48 1.20 4.23
N VAL A 232 -17.86 2.47 4.14
CA VAL A 232 -17.55 3.48 5.17
C VAL A 232 -18.30 3.21 6.48
N ALA A 233 -19.51 2.67 6.40
CA ALA A 233 -20.28 2.26 7.57
C ALA A 233 -19.63 1.05 8.26
N GLU A 234 -19.16 0.07 7.48
CA GLU A 234 -18.57 -1.19 7.97
C GLU A 234 -17.09 -1.34 7.54
N PRO A 235 -16.17 -0.54 8.09
CA PRO A 235 -14.78 -0.47 7.62
C PRO A 235 -14.01 -1.80 7.74
N ALA A 236 -14.36 -2.64 8.71
CA ALA A 236 -13.77 -3.96 8.91
C ALA A 236 -14.01 -4.92 7.73
N ARG A 237 -15.03 -4.63 6.90
CA ARG A 237 -15.39 -5.43 5.72
C ARG A 237 -14.74 -4.93 4.45
N LEU A 238 -13.84 -3.94 4.51
CA LEU A 238 -13.05 -3.49 3.36
C LEU A 238 -12.43 -4.63 2.53
N PRO A 239 -11.89 -5.73 3.12
CA PRO A 239 -11.36 -6.85 2.35
C PRO A 239 -12.39 -7.50 1.40
N GLN A 240 -13.68 -7.52 1.80
CA GLN A 240 -14.77 -8.06 0.99
C GLN A 240 -15.03 -7.18 -0.25
N ALA A 241 -14.74 -5.88 -0.18
CA ALA A 241 -14.85 -4.94 -1.30
C ALA A 241 -13.53 -4.82 -2.11
N GLY A 242 -12.55 -5.71 -1.88
CA GLY A 242 -11.22 -5.57 -2.46
C GLY A 242 -11.17 -5.55 -3.99
N ILE A 243 -12.06 -6.30 -4.67
CA ILE A 243 -12.15 -6.32 -6.14
C ILE A 243 -12.73 -4.99 -6.65
N PHE A 244 -13.80 -4.51 -6.03
CA PHE A 244 -14.40 -3.21 -6.35
C PHE A 244 -13.39 -2.08 -6.23
N MET A 245 -12.70 -2.00 -5.08
CA MET A 245 -11.77 -0.93 -4.75
C MET A 245 -10.52 -0.92 -5.64
N ASN A 246 -9.89 -2.08 -5.84
CA ASN A 246 -8.56 -2.15 -6.43
C ASN A 246 -8.56 -2.48 -7.93
N LYS A 247 -9.69 -2.96 -8.48
CA LYS A 247 -9.77 -3.38 -9.88
C LYS A 247 -10.87 -2.65 -10.64
N LEU A 248 -12.11 -2.75 -10.18
CA LEU A 248 -13.26 -2.27 -10.95
C LEU A 248 -13.33 -0.75 -11.02
N LEU A 249 -13.21 -0.04 -9.88
CA LEU A 249 -13.24 1.43 -9.86
C LEU A 249 -12.12 2.07 -10.68
N PRO A 250 -10.83 1.69 -10.51
CA PRO A 250 -9.76 2.22 -11.35
C PRO A 250 -9.98 1.91 -12.84
N SER A 251 -10.44 0.70 -13.18
CA SER A 251 -10.68 0.32 -14.57
C SER A 251 -11.83 1.09 -15.20
N LEU A 252 -12.91 1.35 -14.44
CA LEU A 252 -14.04 2.16 -14.90
C LEU A 252 -13.60 3.59 -15.21
N GLU A 253 -12.87 4.22 -14.30
CA GLU A 253 -12.35 5.58 -14.48
C GLU A 253 -11.43 5.66 -15.70
N ASP A 254 -10.44 4.77 -15.79
CA ASP A 254 -9.46 4.76 -16.87
C ASP A 254 -10.09 4.54 -18.25
N LEU A 255 -10.99 3.56 -18.37
CA LEU A 255 -11.61 3.23 -19.64
C LEU A 255 -12.61 4.30 -20.07
N THR A 256 -13.38 4.87 -19.15
CA THR A 256 -14.31 5.96 -19.47
C THR A 256 -13.57 7.24 -19.86
N ALA A 257 -12.45 7.58 -19.19
CA ALA A 257 -11.61 8.71 -19.55
C ALA A 257 -11.03 8.56 -20.98
N LYS A 258 -10.40 7.42 -21.27
CA LYS A 258 -9.83 7.11 -22.59
C LYS A 258 -10.90 7.04 -23.68
N TYR A 259 -12.08 6.54 -23.34
CA TYR A 259 -13.21 6.53 -24.27
C TYR A 259 -13.61 7.95 -24.66
N VAL A 260 -13.76 8.85 -23.68
CA VAL A 260 -14.13 10.25 -23.92
C VAL A 260 -13.08 10.96 -24.78
N GLU A 261 -11.80 10.75 -24.47
CA GLU A 261 -10.67 11.31 -25.24
C GLU A 261 -10.75 10.90 -26.71
N ILE A 262 -10.80 9.59 -26.99
CA ILE A 262 -10.84 9.06 -28.36
C ILE A 262 -12.13 9.45 -29.08
N SER A 263 -13.26 9.48 -28.37
CA SER A 263 -14.55 9.89 -28.94
C SER A 263 -14.55 11.36 -29.41
N ASN A 264 -13.72 12.20 -28.80
CA ASN A 264 -13.58 13.61 -29.17
C ASN A 264 -12.55 13.88 -30.28
N HIS A 265 -11.80 12.87 -30.75
CA HIS A 265 -10.85 13.05 -31.87
C HIS A 265 -11.56 13.43 -33.17
N VAL A 266 -11.02 14.42 -33.89
CA VAL A 266 -11.59 14.95 -35.15
C VAL A 266 -11.49 13.93 -36.29
N ALA A 267 -10.35 13.27 -36.43
CA ALA A 267 -10.13 12.22 -37.42
C ALA A 267 -10.30 10.84 -36.76
N LYS A 268 -11.30 10.06 -37.22
CA LYS A 268 -11.53 8.69 -36.80
C LYS A 268 -11.51 7.76 -38.00
N ASN A 269 -10.77 6.67 -37.92
CA ASN A 269 -10.79 5.63 -38.96
C ASN A 269 -11.64 4.43 -38.50
N LYS A 270 -11.83 3.44 -39.37
CA LYS A 270 -12.63 2.24 -39.07
C LYS A 270 -12.13 1.51 -37.81
N GLN A 271 -10.82 1.44 -37.60
CA GLN A 271 -10.22 0.81 -36.42
C GLN A 271 -10.55 1.58 -35.14
N THR A 272 -10.58 2.92 -35.18
CA THR A 272 -10.99 3.76 -34.04
C THR A 272 -12.41 3.44 -33.59
N TYR A 273 -13.35 3.29 -34.51
CA TYR A 273 -14.74 2.94 -34.17
C TYR A 273 -14.85 1.54 -33.56
N LEU A 274 -14.10 0.55 -34.06
CA LEU A 274 -14.07 -0.80 -33.49
C LEU A 274 -13.51 -0.81 -32.06
N ILE A 275 -12.48 0.00 -31.80
CA ILE A 275 -11.91 0.15 -30.44
C ILE A 275 -12.92 0.81 -29.52
N LEU A 276 -13.62 1.87 -29.97
CA LEU A 276 -14.68 2.50 -29.19
C LEU A 276 -15.80 1.51 -28.87
N ASP A 277 -16.27 0.73 -29.84
CA ASP A 277 -17.34 -0.24 -29.60
C ASP A 277 -16.92 -1.33 -28.61
N LYS A 278 -15.72 -1.91 -28.78
CA LYS A 278 -15.16 -2.86 -27.82
C LYS A 278 -14.98 -2.26 -26.42
N SER A 279 -14.57 -0.99 -26.34
CA SER A 279 -14.41 -0.28 -25.07
C SER A 279 -15.76 -0.08 -24.40
N ALA A 280 -16.79 0.32 -25.13
CA ALA A 280 -18.16 0.44 -24.61
C ALA A 280 -18.67 -0.89 -24.03
N SER A 281 -18.52 -2.00 -24.76
CA SER A 281 -18.92 -3.33 -24.25
C SER A 281 -18.09 -3.77 -23.03
N THR A 282 -16.84 -3.32 -22.93
CA THR A 282 -16.00 -3.63 -21.75
C THR A 282 -16.44 -2.80 -20.54
N ILE A 283 -16.78 -1.53 -20.76
CA ILE A 283 -17.33 -0.64 -19.72
C ILE A 283 -18.67 -1.19 -19.22
N GLU A 284 -19.55 -1.68 -20.09
CA GLU A 284 -20.80 -2.36 -19.72
C GLU A 284 -20.55 -3.54 -18.77
N LYS A 285 -19.58 -4.41 -19.10
CA LYS A 285 -19.22 -5.54 -18.22
C LYS A 285 -18.68 -5.10 -16.87
N ILE A 286 -17.88 -4.03 -16.82
CA ILE A 286 -17.40 -3.47 -15.55
C ILE A 286 -18.58 -2.94 -14.73
N CYS A 287 -19.55 -2.29 -15.37
CA CYS A 287 -20.77 -1.83 -14.70
C CYS A 287 -21.55 -2.99 -14.08
N GLU A 288 -21.74 -4.08 -14.83
CA GLU A 288 -22.39 -5.30 -14.33
C GLU A 288 -21.62 -5.90 -13.14
N SER A 289 -20.30 -6.05 -13.26
CA SER A 289 -19.47 -6.60 -12.18
C SER A 289 -19.45 -5.72 -10.93
N ILE A 290 -19.57 -4.39 -11.05
CA ILE A 290 -19.71 -3.51 -9.87
C ILE A 290 -21.01 -3.83 -9.13
N THR A 291 -22.11 -3.99 -9.86
CA THR A 291 -23.40 -4.37 -9.27
C THR A 291 -23.34 -5.75 -8.63
N GLU A 292 -22.68 -6.73 -9.26
CA GLU A 292 -22.48 -8.07 -8.68
C GLU A 292 -21.68 -8.00 -7.37
N GLN A 293 -20.60 -7.22 -7.32
CA GLN A 293 -19.82 -7.04 -6.10
C GLN A 293 -20.62 -6.36 -4.99
N TYR A 294 -21.46 -5.38 -5.33
CA TYR A 294 -22.36 -4.74 -4.38
C TYR A 294 -23.39 -5.73 -3.82
N LEU A 295 -24.00 -6.55 -4.67
CA LEU A 295 -24.95 -7.59 -4.25
C LEU A 295 -24.27 -8.65 -3.38
N GLN A 296 -23.07 -9.09 -3.76
CA GLN A 296 -22.27 -10.03 -2.99
C GLN A 296 -21.94 -9.49 -1.59
N PHE A 297 -21.65 -8.19 -1.49
CA PHE A 297 -21.45 -7.54 -0.19
C PHE A 297 -22.72 -7.56 0.68
N HIS A 298 -23.91 -7.56 0.09
CA HIS A 298 -25.17 -7.61 0.83
C HIS A 298 -25.78 -9.02 0.93
N GLN A 299 -25.08 -10.05 0.47
CA GLN A 299 -25.64 -11.40 0.34
C GLN A 299 -26.16 -11.98 1.66
N SER A 300 -25.46 -11.74 2.78
CA SER A 300 -25.91 -12.23 4.09
C SER A 300 -27.25 -11.62 4.48
N VAL A 301 -27.43 -10.32 4.28
CA VAL A 301 -28.69 -9.61 4.58
C VAL A 301 -29.84 -10.16 3.76
N TYR A 302 -29.61 -10.48 2.47
CA TYR A 302 -30.64 -11.09 1.63
C TYR A 302 -31.00 -12.50 2.10
N ASN A 303 -30.02 -13.30 2.53
CA ASN A 303 -30.26 -14.64 3.05
C ASN A 303 -31.04 -14.59 4.37
N ASP A 304 -30.67 -13.68 5.28
CA ASP A 304 -31.33 -13.50 6.57
C ASP A 304 -32.80 -13.09 6.37
N LEU A 305 -33.06 -12.15 5.46
CA LEU A 305 -34.42 -11.72 5.12
C LEU A 305 -35.26 -12.86 4.50
N ASP A 306 -34.68 -13.69 3.62
CA ASP A 306 -35.36 -14.85 3.03
C ASP A 306 -35.77 -15.86 4.12
N ASP A 307 -34.90 -16.09 5.10
CA ASP A 307 -35.19 -16.97 6.24
C ASP A 307 -36.27 -16.39 7.17
N GLU A 308 -36.25 -15.07 7.42
CA GLU A 308 -37.31 -14.38 8.15
C GLU A 308 -38.67 -14.47 7.43
N ILE A 309 -38.70 -14.29 6.11
CA ILE A 309 -39.92 -14.45 5.30
C ILE A 309 -40.46 -15.88 5.40
N LYS A 310 -39.60 -16.90 5.30
CA LYS A 310 -40.01 -18.30 5.47
C LYS A 310 -40.60 -18.56 6.85
N LEU A 311 -39.97 -18.02 7.90
CA LEU A 311 -40.46 -18.17 9.27
C LEU A 311 -41.82 -17.48 9.46
N ALA A 312 -41.97 -16.26 8.94
CA ALA A 312 -43.23 -15.53 8.97
C ALA A 312 -44.35 -16.30 8.25
N ASN A 313 -44.09 -16.80 7.04
CA ASN A 313 -45.05 -17.60 6.28
C ASN A 313 -45.44 -18.90 7.01
N LYS A 314 -44.48 -19.58 7.65
CA LYS A 314 -44.76 -20.77 8.48
C LYS A 314 -45.66 -20.43 9.67
N ASN A 315 -45.44 -19.29 10.31
CA ASN A 315 -46.25 -18.84 11.45
C ASN A 315 -47.67 -18.45 11.02
N LEU A 316 -47.81 -17.77 9.87
CA LEU A 316 -49.12 -17.45 9.29
C LEU A 316 -49.90 -18.72 8.91
N TYR A 317 -49.23 -19.71 8.31
CA TYR A 317 -49.83 -20.99 7.97
C TYR A 317 -50.33 -21.72 9.24
N LYS A 318 -49.49 -21.83 10.27
CA LYS A 318 -49.88 -22.43 11.56
C LYS A 318 -51.05 -21.71 12.22
N ALA A 319 -51.02 -20.37 12.27
CA ALA A 319 -52.13 -19.60 12.81
C ALA A 319 -53.43 -19.85 12.04
N SER A 320 -53.37 -20.00 10.71
CA SER A 320 -54.53 -20.33 9.89
C SER A 320 -55.05 -21.76 10.08
N GLU A 321 -54.21 -22.72 10.46
CA GLU A 321 -54.63 -24.07 10.83
C GLU A 321 -55.27 -24.11 12.21
N THR A 322 -54.69 -23.44 13.21
CA THR A 322 -55.27 -23.35 14.56
C THR A 322 -56.65 -22.71 14.54
N LEU A 323 -56.86 -21.66 13.72
CA LEU A 323 -58.17 -21.03 13.53
C LEU A 323 -59.20 -21.95 12.84
N LYS A 324 -58.75 -22.93 12.04
CA LYS A 324 -59.64 -23.93 11.42
C LYS A 324 -60.00 -25.03 12.40
N GLU A 325 -59.04 -25.50 13.21
CA GLU A 325 -59.28 -26.50 14.24
C GLU A 325 -60.21 -25.98 15.34
N GLU A 326 -60.03 -24.73 15.79
CA GLU A 326 -60.91 -24.10 16.79
C GLU A 326 -62.34 -23.89 16.26
N ASN A 327 -62.49 -23.60 14.94
CA ASN A 327 -63.81 -23.51 14.30
C ASN A 327 -64.48 -24.88 14.15
N VAL A 328 -63.71 -25.92 13.83
CA VAL A 328 -64.22 -27.30 13.71
C VAL A 328 -64.59 -27.88 15.07
N ASP A 329 -63.78 -27.70 16.11
CA ASP A 329 -64.12 -28.17 17.46
C ASP A 329 -65.33 -27.44 18.06
N SER A 330 -65.50 -26.13 17.79
CA SER A 330 -66.71 -25.39 18.18
C SER A 330 -68.00 -25.82 17.44
N LEU A 331 -67.87 -26.54 16.32
CA LEU A 331 -68.98 -27.15 15.58
C LEU A 331 -69.22 -28.62 15.97
N VAL A 332 -68.31 -29.20 16.77
CA VAL A 332 -68.36 -30.60 17.25
C VAL A 332 -68.70 -30.67 18.75
N GLU A 333 -68.69 -29.56 19.50
CA GLU A 333 -69.36 -29.45 20.81
C GLU A 333 -70.89 -29.52 20.66
N ASP A 334 -71.34 -30.79 20.61
CA ASP A 334 -72.63 -31.40 20.91
C ASP A 334 -73.86 -31.13 19.99
N PRO A 335 -74.10 -31.98 18.97
CA PRO A 335 -75.39 -32.07 18.28
C PRO A 335 -76.47 -32.84 19.08
N PHE A 336 -76.12 -33.37 20.26
CA PHE A 336 -76.91 -34.31 21.06
C PHE A 336 -77.01 -33.90 22.55
N ALA A 337 -76.93 -32.60 22.87
CA ALA A 337 -77.37 -32.07 24.16
C ALA A 337 -78.90 -32.12 24.21
N PHE A 338 -79.45 -33.33 24.29
CA PHE A 338 -80.79 -33.56 24.77
C PHE A 338 -80.73 -33.30 26.28
N ASP A 339 -81.14 -32.10 26.68
CA ASP A 339 -81.56 -31.88 28.06
C ASP A 339 -82.74 -32.83 28.32
N ASP A 340 -82.43 -33.89 29.07
CA ASP A 340 -83.39 -34.81 29.66
C ASP A 340 -84.32 -34.05 30.62
N PHE A 341 -85.62 -34.16 30.32
CA PHE A 341 -86.81 -34.09 31.16
C PHE A 341 -86.68 -33.65 32.64
N GLU A 342 -87.43 -32.60 33.02
CA GLU A 342 -88.64 -32.72 33.88
C GLU A 342 -89.58 -31.52 33.74
#